data_AF-A0A6S6XGE8-F1
#
_entry.id   AF-A0A6S6XGE8-F1
#
_cell.length_a   1.000
_cell.length_b   1.000
_cell.length_c   1.000
_cell.angle_alpha   90.00
_cell.angle_beta   90.00
_cell.angle_gamma   90.00
#
_symmetry.space_group_name_H-M   'P 1'
#
loop_
_entity.id
_entity.type
_entity.pdbx_description
1 polymer ?
#
loop_
_entity_poly.entity_id
_entity_poly.type
_entity_poly.pdbx_seq_one_letter_code
_entity_poly.pdbx_strand_id
1 'polypeptide(L)'
;MNIIDYIPTGSASAISRRALCTVTGLPDRLMRREIERARKDYAILNIDGSGYFRPAPSEAYLIERWLRQEYNREKSIKRSARGAEKALCGADSKVIQVCAYVRRKRRREDERPQVEGQMKL
;
A
#
# COMPACT_ATOMS: atom_id res chain seq x y z
N MET A 1 -14.54 18.36 -10.74
CA MET A 1 -14.23 17.30 -11.73
C MET A 1 -13.93 16.02 -10.97
N ASN A 2 -14.59 14.92 -11.29
CA ASN A 2 -14.34 13.63 -10.65
C ASN A 2 -13.48 12.77 -11.58
N ILE A 3 -12.29 12.36 -11.11
CA ILE A 3 -11.38 11.53 -11.90
C ILE A 3 -11.95 10.13 -12.16
N ILE A 4 -12.90 9.67 -11.33
CA ILE A 4 -13.46 8.33 -11.43
C ILE A 4 -14.20 8.11 -12.75
N ASP A 5 -14.76 9.18 -13.32
CA ASP A 5 -15.51 9.15 -14.58
C ASP A 5 -14.60 8.83 -15.78
N TYR A 6 -13.29 9.04 -15.62
CA TYR A 6 -12.26 8.78 -16.63
C TYR A 6 -11.51 7.47 -16.38
N ILE A 7 -11.77 6.80 -15.25
CA ILE A 7 -11.12 5.53 -14.91
C ILE A 7 -12.07 4.38 -15.27
N PRO A 8 -11.72 3.57 -16.28
CA PRO A 8 -12.58 2.50 -16.75
C PRO A 8 -12.64 1.34 -15.77
N THR A 9 -13.67 0.51 -15.93
CA THR A 9 -13.84 -0.74 -15.19
C THR A 9 -13.30 -1.91 -16.02
N GLY A 10 -12.62 -2.86 -15.37
CA GLY A 10 -11.98 -3.99 -15.99
C GLY A 10 -10.47 -3.79 -16.19
N SER A 11 -9.68 -4.81 -15.87
CA SER A 11 -8.22 -4.76 -16.04
C SER A 11 -7.78 -4.61 -17.51
N ALA A 12 -8.54 -5.21 -18.44
CA ALA A 12 -8.29 -5.11 -19.88
C ALA A 12 -8.45 -3.68 -20.43
N SER A 13 -9.21 -2.83 -19.74
CA SER A 13 -9.50 -1.47 -20.16
C SER A 13 -8.55 -0.44 -19.52
N ALA A 14 -7.47 -0.87 -18.86
CA ALA A 14 -6.63 0.02 -18.06
C ALA A 14 -6.13 1.25 -18.85
N ILE A 15 -6.27 2.44 -18.23
CA ILE A 15 -5.90 3.71 -18.84
C ILE A 15 -4.55 4.20 -18.33
N SER A 16 -3.67 4.62 -19.24
CA SER A 16 -2.37 5.18 -18.86
C SER A 16 -2.52 6.56 -18.20
N ARG A 17 -1.56 6.93 -17.34
CA ARG A 17 -1.56 8.26 -16.71
C ARG A 17 -1.47 9.39 -17.73
N ARG A 18 -0.67 9.19 -18.79
CA ARG A 18 -0.51 10.15 -19.88
C ARG A 18 -1.83 10.37 -20.59
N ALA A 19 -2.57 9.30 -20.90
CA ALA A 19 -3.90 9.40 -21.49
C ALA A 19 -4.87 10.15 -20.55
N LEU A 20 -4.86 9.86 -19.25
CA LEU A 20 -5.63 10.62 -18.26
C LEU A 20 -5.29 12.12 -18.29
N CYS A 21 -4.01 12.50 -18.33
CA CYS A 21 -3.60 13.90 -18.45
C CYS A 21 -4.13 14.53 -19.75
N THR A 22 -4.03 13.82 -20.88
CA THR A 22 -4.52 14.32 -22.18
C THR A 22 -6.03 14.57 -22.16
N VAL A 23 -6.83 13.61 -21.69
CA VAL A 23 -8.31 13.73 -21.72
C VAL A 23 -8.84 14.74 -20.70
N THR A 24 -8.12 14.95 -19.61
CA THR A 24 -8.54 15.89 -18.55
C THR A 24 -7.92 17.29 -18.68
N GLY A 25 -6.88 17.45 -19.49
CA GLY A 25 -6.08 18.69 -19.57
C GLY A 25 -5.26 18.98 -18.30
N LEU A 26 -5.22 18.06 -17.33
CA LEU A 26 -4.52 18.27 -16.06
C LEU A 26 -3.03 17.94 -16.19
N PRO A 27 -2.14 18.71 -15.54
CA PRO A 27 -0.72 18.36 -15.48
C PRO A 27 -0.49 17.12 -14.61
N ASP A 28 0.56 16.34 -14.93
CA ASP A 28 0.85 15.03 -14.29
C ASP A 28 0.89 15.10 -12.75
N ARG A 29 1.44 16.18 -12.19
CA ARG A 29 1.52 16.36 -10.73
C ARG A 29 0.16 16.58 -10.07
N LEU A 30 -0.79 17.21 -10.75
CA LEU A 30 -2.18 17.30 -10.27
C LEU A 30 -2.88 15.95 -10.45
N MET A 31 -2.70 15.32 -11.61
CA MET A 31 -3.27 13.99 -11.89
C MET A 31 -2.92 12.95 -10.82
N ARG A 32 -1.64 12.88 -10.39
CA ARG A 32 -1.22 11.98 -9.30
C ARG A 32 -1.97 12.23 -7.99
N ARG A 33 -2.12 13.50 -7.61
CA ARG A 33 -2.84 13.89 -6.38
C ARG A 33 -4.32 13.55 -6.43
N GLU A 34 -4.95 13.72 -7.59
CA GLU A 34 -6.36 13.36 -7.78
C GLU A 34 -6.57 11.84 -7.72
N ILE A 35 -5.67 11.04 -8.33
CA ILE A 35 -5.70 9.58 -8.19
C ILE A 35 -5.54 9.15 -6.73
N GLU A 36 -4.58 9.74 -6.00
CA GLU A 36 -4.35 9.46 -4.58
C GLU A 36 -5.55 9.83 -3.71
N ARG A 37 -6.24 10.93 -4.01
CA ARG A 37 -7.49 11.31 -3.34
C ARG A 37 -8.58 10.28 -3.61
N ALA A 38 -8.85 9.97 -4.89
CA ALA A 38 -9.92 9.05 -5.27
C ALA A 38 -9.70 7.62 -4.74
N ARG A 39 -8.45 7.19 -4.56
CA ARG A 39 -8.11 5.89 -3.96
C ARG A 39 -8.60 5.70 -2.52
N LYS A 40 -8.94 6.77 -1.81
CA LYS A 40 -9.50 6.68 -0.46
C LYS A 40 -10.91 6.12 -0.46
N ASP A 41 -11.66 6.37 -1.53
CA ASP A 41 -13.08 6.05 -1.64
C ASP A 41 -13.34 4.94 -2.67
N TYR A 42 -12.42 4.73 -3.63
CA TYR A 42 -12.59 3.79 -4.73
C TYR A 42 -11.38 2.86 -4.90
N ALA A 43 -11.64 1.60 -5.25
CA ALA A 43 -10.61 0.62 -5.60
C ALA A 43 -10.00 0.92 -6.99
N ILE A 44 -8.96 1.76 -7.03
CA ILE A 44 -8.25 2.15 -8.25
C ILE A 44 -6.88 1.46 -8.28
N LEU A 45 -6.77 0.41 -9.08
CA LEU A 45 -5.59 -0.46 -9.11
C LEU A 45 -4.62 -0.04 -10.21
N ASN A 46 -3.33 -0.27 -9.93
CA ASN A 46 -2.26 -0.26 -10.92
C ASN A 46 -1.20 -1.25 -10.45
N ILE A 47 -1.16 -2.43 -11.08
CA ILE A 47 -0.39 -3.58 -10.60
C ILE A 47 0.97 -3.65 -11.30
N ASP A 48 0.95 -3.75 -12.63
CA ASP A 48 2.15 -4.03 -13.45
C ASP A 48 2.53 -2.83 -14.35
N GLY A 49 2.05 -1.62 -14.05
CA GLY A 49 2.30 -0.43 -14.85
C GLY A 49 1.45 -0.32 -16.12
N SER A 50 0.54 -1.28 -16.35
CA SER A 50 -0.40 -1.32 -17.47
C SER A 50 -1.40 -0.16 -17.51
N GLY A 51 -1.59 0.54 -16.38
CA GLY A 51 -2.49 1.68 -16.28
C GLY A 51 -3.31 1.64 -15.00
N TYR A 52 -4.28 2.53 -14.93
CA TYR A 52 -5.25 2.64 -13.84
C TYR A 52 -6.59 2.07 -14.29
N PHE A 53 -7.24 1.31 -13.41
CA PHE A 53 -8.58 0.78 -13.66
C PHE A 53 -9.29 0.52 -12.33
N ARG A 54 -10.61 0.37 -12.41
CA ARG A 54 -11.42 -0.21 -11.34
C ARG A 54 -11.66 -1.69 -11.66
N PRO A 55 -11.43 -2.62 -10.73
CA PRO A 55 -11.67 -4.03 -10.99
C PRO A 55 -13.16 -4.29 -11.22
N ALA A 56 -13.48 -5.11 -12.22
CA ALA A 56 -14.84 -5.61 -12.38
C ALA A 56 -15.22 -6.56 -11.23
N PRO A 57 -16.52 -6.85 -10.98
CA PRO A 57 -16.93 -7.78 -9.94
C PRO A 57 -16.27 -9.17 -10.05
N SER A 58 -16.05 -9.66 -11.27
CA SER A 58 -15.34 -10.92 -11.56
C SER A 58 -13.83 -10.86 -11.31
N GLU A 59 -13.27 -9.67 -11.10
CA GLU A 59 -11.84 -9.43 -10.93
C GLU A 59 -11.48 -9.07 -9.48
N ALA A 60 -12.33 -9.40 -8.51
CA ALA A 60 -12.10 -9.09 -7.09
C ALA A 60 -10.72 -9.59 -6.57
N TYR A 61 -10.22 -10.70 -7.13
CA TYR A 61 -8.89 -11.24 -6.81
C TYR A 61 -7.74 -10.25 -7.09
N LEU A 62 -7.91 -9.31 -8.02
CA LEU A 62 -6.92 -8.25 -8.31
C LEU A 62 -6.81 -7.25 -7.17
N ILE A 63 -7.89 -7.03 -6.41
CA ILE A 63 -7.86 -6.17 -5.21
C ILE A 63 -6.92 -6.77 -4.19
N GLU A 64 -7.07 -8.07 -3.88
CA GLU A 64 -6.18 -8.76 -2.94
C GLU A 64 -4.73 -8.73 -3.40
N ARG A 65 -4.48 -8.99 -4.69
CA ARG A 65 -3.13 -8.94 -5.27
C ARG A 65 -2.52 -7.55 -5.09
N TRP A 66 -3.28 -6.50 -5.40
CA TRP A 66 -2.83 -5.11 -5.26
C TRP A 66 -2.58 -4.73 -3.81
N LEU A 67 -3.45 -5.13 -2.87
CA LEU A 67 -3.24 -4.90 -1.44
C LEU A 67 -1.94 -5.55 -0.94
N ARG A 68 -1.68 -6.80 -1.34
CA ARG A 68 -0.41 -7.48 -1.01
C ARG A 68 0.79 -6.71 -1.54
N GLN A 69 0.70 -6.19 -2.77
CA GLN A 69 1.75 -5.36 -3.37
C GLN A 69 1.98 -4.07 -2.57
N GLU A 70 0.92 -3.35 -2.19
CA GLU A 70 1.04 -2.10 -1.45
C GLU A 70 1.56 -2.32 -0.02
N TYR A 71 1.13 -3.37 0.68
CA TYR A 71 1.71 -3.72 1.98
C TYR A 71 3.19 -4.10 1.88
N ASN A 72 3.61 -4.76 0.80
CA ASN A 72 5.02 -5.03 0.57
C ASN A 72 5.81 -3.75 0.27
N ARG A 73 5.24 -2.82 -0.50
CA ARG A 73 5.81 -1.47 -0.71
C ARG A 73 5.97 -0.72 0.60
N GLU A 74 4.94 -0.70 1.46
CA GLU A 74 4.99 -0.06 2.77
C GLU A 74 6.16 -0.62 3.61
N LYS A 75 6.27 -1.96 3.70
CA LYS A 75 7.38 -2.62 4.40
C LYS A 75 8.74 -2.24 3.81
N SER A 76 8.84 -2.19 2.48
CA SER A 76 10.08 -1.82 1.78
C SER A 76 10.48 -0.38 2.08
N ILE A 77 9.55 0.57 1.98
CA ILE A 77 9.74 1.99 2.32
C ILE A 77 10.22 2.12 3.77
N LYS A 78 9.54 1.44 4.70
CA LYS A 78 9.92 1.43 6.12
C LYS A 78 11.33 0.89 6.33
N ARG A 79 11.72 -0.18 5.64
CA ARG A 79 13.09 -0.75 5.73
C ARG A 79 14.12 0.22 5.17
N SER A 80 13.84 0.86 4.04
CA SER A 80 14.72 1.85 3.41
C SER A 80 14.94 3.08 4.30
N ALA A 81 13.89 3.57 4.96
CA ALA A 81 13.96 4.71 5.88
C ALA A 81 14.84 4.46 7.11
N ARG A 82 15.07 3.20 7.53
CA ARG A 82 15.86 2.86 8.73
C ARG A 82 17.28 3.41 8.69
N GLY A 83 17.89 3.53 7.51
CA GLY A 83 19.23 4.11 7.38
C GLY A 83 19.26 5.57 7.84
N ALA A 84 18.29 6.35 7.37
CA ALA A 84 18.12 7.75 7.77
C ALA A 84 17.74 7.87 9.25
N GLU A 85 16.84 7.02 9.75
CA GLU A 85 16.48 6.98 11.18
C GLU A 85 17.72 6.74 12.07
N LYS A 86 18.58 5.79 11.72
CA LYS A 86 19.82 5.50 12.46
C LYS A 86 20.80 6.67 12.46
N ALA A 87 20.95 7.34 11.32
CA ALA A 87 21.83 8.51 11.20
C ALA A 87 21.37 9.67 12.11
N LEU A 88 20.06 9.86 12.25
CA LEU A 88 19.49 10.88 13.14
C LEU A 88 19.65 10.52 14.63
N CYS A 89 19.47 9.24 14.98
CA CYS A 89 19.38 8.79 16.37
C CYS A 89 20.73 8.49 17.05
N GLY A 90 21.82 8.35 16.29
CA GLY A 90 23.11 7.90 16.84
C GLY A 90 23.08 6.43 17.30
N ALA A 91 24.24 5.78 17.39
CA ALA A 91 24.37 4.33 17.60
C ALA A 91 23.71 3.79 18.88
N ASP A 92 23.45 4.66 19.88
CA ASP A 92 22.99 4.25 21.22
C ASP A 92 21.49 4.44 21.49
N SER A 93 20.76 5.21 20.69
CA SER A 93 19.32 5.35 20.94
C SER A 93 18.55 4.22 20.24
N LYS A 94 18.14 3.25 21.06
CA LYS A 94 17.19 2.20 20.67
C LYS A 94 15.90 2.88 20.21
N VAL A 95 15.75 3.12 18.91
CA VAL A 95 14.46 3.52 18.33
C VAL A 95 13.51 2.33 18.45
N ILE A 96 12.86 2.19 19.60
CA ILE A 96 11.77 1.25 19.75
C ILE A 96 10.55 1.91 19.13
N GLN A 97 10.28 1.56 17.87
CA GLN A 97 9.01 1.86 17.22
C GLN A 97 7.86 1.53 18.20
N VAL A 98 7.03 2.51 18.54
CA VAL A 98 6.04 2.42 19.63
C VAL A 98 5.17 1.15 19.52
N CYS A 99 4.78 0.73 18.31
CA CYS A 99 4.03 -0.51 18.11
C CYS A 99 4.80 -1.78 18.51
N ALA A 100 6.12 -1.81 18.35
CA ALA A 100 6.97 -2.91 18.81
C ALA A 100 7.12 -2.90 20.35
N TYR A 101 7.18 -1.72 20.97
CA TYR A 101 7.16 -1.57 22.42
C TYR A 101 5.84 -2.08 23.01
N VAL A 102 4.70 -1.65 22.46
CA VAL A 102 3.37 -2.06 22.94
C VAL A 102 3.13 -3.56 22.73
N ARG A 103 3.54 -4.14 21.59
CA ARG A 103 3.51 -5.60 21.38
C ARG A 103 4.38 -6.35 22.38
N ARG A 104 5.58 -5.84 22.69
CA ARG A 104 6.48 -6.43 23.69
C ARG A 104 5.92 -6.32 25.11
N LYS A 105 5.26 -5.22 25.46
CA LYS A 105 4.63 -5.00 26.77
C LYS A 105 3.34 -5.80 26.97
N ARG A 106 2.60 -6.09 25.89
CA ARG A 106 1.38 -6.93 25.91
C ARG A 106 1.66 -8.43 25.90
N ARG A 107 2.88 -8.85 25.52
CA ARG A 107 3.34 -10.22 25.69
C ARG A 107 3.51 -10.46 27.19
N ARG A 108 2.48 -10.99 27.85
CA ARG A 108 2.56 -11.48 29.23
C ARG A 108 3.67 -12.54 29.29
N GLU A 109 4.34 -12.65 30.45
CA GLU A 109 5.45 -13.59 30.69
C GLU A 109 5.10 -15.07 30.41
N ASP A 110 3.82 -15.40 30.23
CA ASP A 110 3.31 -16.77 30.09
C ASP A 110 3.12 -17.27 28.63
N GLU A 111 3.32 -16.44 27.60
CA GLU A 111 3.23 -16.88 26.20
C GLU A 111 4.61 -17.23 25.63
N ARG A 112 5.07 -18.45 25.95
CA ARG A 112 6.09 -19.13 25.13
C ARG A 112 5.58 -19.15 23.67
N PRO A 113 6.41 -18.81 22.67
CA PRO A 113 5.98 -18.93 21.28
C PRO A 113 5.63 -20.41 21.03
N GLN A 114 4.47 -20.68 20.43
CA GLN A 114 4.21 -21.99 19.85
C GLN A 114 5.36 -22.31 18.91
N VAL A 115 6.07 -23.39 19.19
CA VAL A 115 6.98 -23.99 18.22
C VAL A 115 6.09 -24.59 17.12
N GLU A 116 6.48 -24.34 15.88
CA GLU A 116 5.78 -24.83 14.69
C GLU A 116 5.54 -26.35 14.83
N GLY A 117 4.27 -26.76 14.91
CA GLY A 117 3.88 -28.18 15.04
C GLY A 117 3.14 -28.62 16.32
N GLN A 118 2.89 -27.75 17.30
CA GLN A 118 2.04 -28.11 18.46
C GLN A 118 0.65 -27.46 18.40
N MET A 119 -0.37 -28.25 18.08
CA MET A 119 -1.77 -27.91 18.37
C MET A 119 -2.07 -28.21 19.85
N LYS A 120 -2.66 -27.25 20.56
CA LYS A 120 -3.27 -27.49 21.88
C LYS A 120 -4.67 -28.09 21.67
N LEU A 121 -4.94 -29.22 22.30
CA LEU A 121 -6.29 -29.76 22.53
C LEU A 121 -7.05 -28.85 23.50
#